data_AF-A0A6V7LDM9-F1
#
_entry.id   AF-A0A6V7LDM9-F1
#
_cell.length_a   1.000
_cell.length_b   1.000
_cell.length_c   1.000
_cell.angle_alpha   90.00
_cell.angle_beta   90.00
_cell.angle_gamma   90.00
#
_symmetry.space_group_name_H-M   'P 1'
#
loop_
_entity.id
_entity.type
_entity.pdbx_description
1 polymer ?
#
loop_
_entity_poly.entity_id
_entity_poly.type
_entity_poly.pdbx_seq_one_letter_code
_entity_poly.pdbx_strand_id
1 'polypeptide(L)' 'GMSDCFDSECCSHPTCAKHLMCLVSSDPVEVLFRKQPPSVTASFYQRVKFLIEENSVQSYAHTDEYGE' A
#
# COMPACT_ATOMS: atom_id res chain seq x y z
N GLY A 1 20.61 8.72 18.18
CA GLY A 1 20.89 8.69 16.74
C GLY A 1 19.70 9.25 16.01
N MET A 2 19.88 9.76 14.79
CA MET A 2 18.76 10.13 13.91
C MET A 2 18.01 8.84 13.54
N SER A 3 16.71 8.78 13.80
CA SER A 3 15.89 7.64 13.41
C SER A 3 15.53 7.78 11.93
N ASP A 4 15.87 6.79 11.11
CA ASP A 4 15.47 6.75 9.70
C ASP A 4 14.03 6.22 9.61
N CYS A 5 13.12 7.08 9.16
CA CYS A 5 11.70 6.71 8.99
C CYS A 5 11.40 6.07 7.62
N PHE A 6 12.42 5.75 6.82
CA PHE A 6 12.31 5.00 5.58
C PHE A 6 12.59 3.49 5.76
N ASP A 7 13.07 3.07 6.93
CA ASP A 7 13.28 1.64 7.24
C ASP A 7 11.97 0.89 7.48
N SER A 8 11.94 -0.41 7.18
CA SER A 8 10.75 -1.26 7.34
C SER A 8 10.26 -1.44 8.78
N GLU A 9 11.13 -1.19 9.77
CA GLU A 9 10.87 -1.39 11.20
C GLU A 9 10.61 -0.07 11.96
N CYS A 10 10.65 1.07 11.26
CA CYS A 10 10.68 2.39 11.91
C CYS A 10 9.36 2.80 12.57
N CYS A 11 8.24 2.15 12.25
CA CYS A 11 6.90 2.53 12.68
C CYS A 11 6.59 2.24 14.15
N SER A 12 7.40 1.38 14.78
CA SER A 12 7.40 1.21 16.23
C SER A 12 7.92 2.46 16.97
N HIS A 13 8.66 3.33 16.27
CA HIS A 13 9.25 4.53 16.85
C HIS A 13 8.26 5.71 16.82
N PRO A 14 8.02 6.40 17.95
CA PRO A 14 7.00 7.46 18.05
C PRO A 14 7.21 8.61 17.05
N THR A 15 8.47 8.90 16.69
CA THR A 15 8.81 9.96 15.73
C THR A 15 8.41 9.61 14.29
N CYS A 16 8.33 8.33 13.96
CA CYS A 16 7.96 7.84 12.63
C CYS A 16 6.49 7.41 12.56
N ALA A 17 5.76 7.38 13.68
CA ALA A 17 4.36 6.93 13.74
C ALA A 17 3.39 7.71 12.83
N LYS A 18 3.75 8.94 12.43
CA LYS A 18 2.98 9.77 11.48
C LYS A 18 3.67 9.93 10.12
N HIS A 19 4.79 9.23 9.90
CA HIS A 19 5.52 9.27 8.65
C HIS A 19 4.76 8.50 7.57
N LEU A 20 4.86 8.93 6.30
CA LEU A 20 4.13 8.34 5.17
C LEU A 20 4.35 6.83 5.06
N MET A 21 5.58 6.36 5.29
CA MET A 21 5.93 4.92 5.24
C MET A 21 5.31 4.10 6.37
N CYS A 22 4.78 4.75 7.40
CA CYS A 22 4.13 4.13 8.55
C CYS A 22 2.62 4.28 8.58
N LEU A 23 2.07 5.06 7.66
CA LEU A 23 0.65 5.04 7.34
C LEU A 23 0.39 3.77 6.53
N VAL A 24 0.23 2.68 7.27
CA VAL A 24 0.22 1.30 6.79
C VAL A 24 -0.63 1.16 5.52
N SER A 25 0.04 0.82 4.42
CA SER A 25 -0.59 0.29 3.20
C SER A 25 -1.21 -1.06 3.58
N SER A 26 -2.47 -1.31 3.23
CA SER A 26 -3.15 -2.57 3.58
C SER A 26 -2.32 -3.77 3.10
N ASP A 27 -2.23 -4.83 3.91
CA ASP A 27 -1.46 -6.04 3.53
C ASP A 27 -1.99 -6.56 2.17
N PRO A 28 -1.13 -6.70 1.13
CA PRO A 28 -1.54 -7.20 -0.17
C PRO A 28 -2.31 -8.52 -0.11
N VAL A 29 -1.96 -9.39 0.82
CA VAL A 29 -2.62 -10.69 1.03
C VAL A 29 -4.03 -10.49 1.56
N GLU A 30 -4.21 -9.61 2.55
CA GLU A 30 -5.56 -9.27 3.04
C GLU A 30 -6.42 -8.61 1.98
N VAL A 31 -5.86 -7.67 1.20
CA VAL A 31 -6.58 -7.02 0.10
C VAL A 31 -7.00 -8.07 -0.93
N LEU A 32 -6.11 -8.99 -1.30
CA LEU A 32 -6.40 -10.07 -2.24
C LEU A 32 -7.54 -10.97 -1.74
N PHE A 33 -7.56 -11.33 -0.45
CA PHE A 33 -8.62 -12.15 0.13
C PHE A 33 -9.99 -11.45 0.15
N ARG A 34 -10.03 -10.12 0.13
CA ARG A 34 -11.29 -9.34 0.02
C ARG A 34 -11.85 -9.31 -1.41
N LYS A 35 -11.07 -9.71 -2.42
CA LYS A 35 -11.47 -9.66 -3.83
C LYS A 35 -12.02 -11.00 -4.32
N GLN A 36 -12.90 -10.92 -5.31
CA GLN A 36 -13.35 -12.10 -6.02
C GLN A 36 -12.18 -12.69 -6.84
N PRO A 37 -11.93 -14.01 -6.80
CA PRO A 37 -10.90 -14.63 -7.61
C PRO A 37 -11.11 -14.32 -9.10
N PRO A 38 -10.08 -13.84 -9.82
CA PRO A 38 -10.21 -13.54 -11.24
C PRO A 38 -10.38 -14.83 -12.05
N SER A 39 -11.02 -14.71 -13.23
CA SER A 39 -11.15 -15.81 -14.18
C SER A 39 -9.77 -16.40 -14.53
N VAL A 40 -9.73 -17.70 -14.84
CA VAL A 40 -8.51 -18.35 -15.35
C VAL A 40 -8.00 -17.71 -16.65
N THR A 41 -8.89 -17.10 -17.44
CA THR A 41 -8.57 -16.36 -18.67
C THR A 41 -8.27 -14.88 -18.43
N ALA A 42 -8.28 -14.42 -17.17
CA ALA A 42 -8.02 -13.02 -16.84
C ALA A 42 -6.60 -12.61 -17.24
N SER A 43 -6.49 -11.40 -17.81
CA SER A 43 -5.21 -10.81 -18.18
C SER A 43 -4.34 -10.51 -16.97
N PHE A 44 -3.05 -10.30 -17.20
CA PHE A 44 -2.12 -9.87 -16.13
C PHE A 44 -2.66 -8.64 -15.40
N TYR A 45 -3.10 -7.61 -16.13
CA TYR A 45 -3.68 -6.40 -15.54
C TYR A 45 -4.86 -6.70 -14.61
N GLN A 46 -5.80 -7.55 -15.03
CA GLN A 46 -6.96 -7.92 -14.21
C GLN A 46 -6.56 -8.65 -12.92
N ARG A 47 -5.47 -9.42 -12.94
CA ARG A 47 -4.96 -10.15 -11.76
C ARG A 47 -4.24 -9.24 -10.77
N VAL A 48 -3.63 -8.14 -11.23
CA VAL A 48 -2.86 -7.22 -10.38
C VAL A 48 -3.56 -5.90 -10.09
N LYS A 49 -4.77 -5.68 -10.65
CA LYS A 49 -5.55 -4.45 -10.49
C LYS A 49 -5.83 -4.10 -9.03
N PHE A 50 -5.92 -5.10 -8.15
CA PHE A 50 -6.15 -4.90 -6.71
C PHE A 50 -5.06 -4.04 -6.03
N LEU A 51 -3.88 -3.94 -6.64
CA LEU A 51 -2.78 -3.10 -6.16
C LEU A 51 -3.00 -1.60 -6.39
N ILE A 52 -3.96 -1.19 -7.23
CA ILE A 52 -4.11 0.22 -7.66
C ILE A 52 -5.56 0.72 -7.65
N GLU A 53 -6.53 -0.12 -7.30
CA GLU A 53 -7.95 0.27 -7.22
C GLU A 53 -8.33 0.86 -5.85
N GLU A 54 -9.55 1.36 -5.69
CA GLU A 54 -9.99 1.87 -4.38
C GLU A 54 -9.92 0.78 -3.29
N ASN A 55 -9.45 1.17 -2.10
CA ASN A 55 -9.13 0.26 -1.00
C ASN A 55 -8.05 -0.79 -1.36
N SER A 56 -7.11 -0.36 -2.22
CA SER A 56 -5.87 -1.04 -2.56
C SER A 56 -4.93 -1.15 -1.36
N VAL A 57 -3.80 -1.80 -1.58
CA VAL A 57 -2.63 -1.69 -0.72
C VAL A 57 -2.26 -0.21 -0.48
N GLN A 58 -2.31 0.66 -1.48
CA GLN A 58 -1.95 2.09 -1.31
C GLN A 58 -3.13 2.96 -0.87
N SER A 59 -3.23 3.24 0.42
CA SER A 59 -4.29 4.07 1.01
C SER A 59 -4.02 5.58 0.95
N TYR A 60 -2.75 5.97 0.78
CA TYR A 60 -2.25 7.35 0.94
C TYR A 60 -1.39 7.84 -0.24
N ALA A 61 -1.58 7.29 -1.44
CA ALA A 61 -1.08 7.99 -2.61
C ALA A 61 -1.86 9.29 -2.75
N HIS A 62 -1.36 10.35 -2.13
CA HIS A 62 -1.74 11.72 -2.41
C HIS A 62 -1.44 11.94 -3.89
N THR A 63 -2.44 11.71 -4.74
CA THR A 63 -2.33 11.88 -6.20
C THR A 63 -1.91 13.30 -6.56
N ASP A 64 -2.12 14.24 -5.64
CA ASP A 64 -1.69 15.62 -5.62
C ASP A 64 -0.18 15.82 -5.37
N GLU A 65 0.52 14.90 -4.70
CA GLU A 65 1.98 14.97 -4.52
C GLU A 65 2.78 14.42 -5.71
N TYR A 66 2.11 13.67 -6.60
CA TYR A 66 2.68 13.18 -7.86
C TYR A 66 2.19 13.97 -9.09
N GLY A 67 1.46 15.08 -8.86
CA GLY A 67 1.12 16.05 -9.90
C GLY A 67 2.31 16.93 -10.22
N GLU A 68 2.63 17.03 -11.52
CA GLU A 68 3.59 18.01 -12.06
C GLU A 68 3.06 19.45 -11.91
#